data_AF-A0A522P8N8-F1
#
_entry.id   AF-A0A522P8N8-F1
#
_cell.length_a   1.000
_cell.length_b   1.000
_cell.length_c   1.000
_cell.angle_alpha   90.00
_cell.angle_beta   90.00
_cell.angle_gamma   90.00
#
_symmetry.space_group_name_H-M   'P 1'
#
loop_
_entity.id
_entity.type
_entity.pdbx_description
1 polymer ?
#
loop_
_entity_poly.entity_id
_entity_poly.type
_entity_poly.pdbx_seq_one_letter_code
_entity_poly.pdbx_strand_id
1 'polypeptide(L)'
;MSAPRVVHRKLERIDMFISRLHKVKRSEHESIWGLCLAEIKHLKTAPWYRHGAREPSYGYSTTTLRSVLTRYRNAVRTHLGKTHPALHYLKPSHADQDTVKVAYTESIVEQHTNLRPIDPDDLVARALNVLRNADSSNPFALAAALIAVTGRRAYEIGCIGTLAKRRRGRISKLLTPATGNTLVFSGQAKTRGADTAQTTPYEIPVLADPGLVLRAFERLRKAYSLEADIGYIAFNRGAGKRISEYSRRLFADASPFRKPLNAKDLRAAYATIAFSWYAPKDVSLNVYVARILGHSHLDVKTSISYIDFYPIGHKHEFVTDYNRAARDAVTELHAEAIREHDAHRRAQLEERIAILRSTI
;
A
#
# COMPACT_ATOMS: atom_id res chain seq x y z
N MET A 1 -9.32 7.10 -34.50
CA MET A 1 -8.71 7.18 -33.15
C MET A 1 -8.34 5.77 -32.69
N SER A 2 -7.07 5.39 -32.74
CA SER A 2 -6.64 4.01 -32.50
C SER A 2 -5.70 3.90 -31.30
N ALA A 3 -6.20 3.30 -30.21
CA ALA A 3 -5.41 2.46 -29.32
C ALA A 3 -6.31 1.27 -28.95
N PRO A 4 -5.90 0.00 -29.23
CA PRO A 4 -5.13 -0.75 -28.22
C PRO A 4 -4.25 -1.89 -28.81
N ARG A 5 -3.14 -1.61 -29.52
CA ARG A 5 -2.25 -2.69 -30.02
C ARG A 5 -1.27 -3.27 -28.97
N VAL A 6 -0.94 -2.51 -27.91
CA VAL A 6 0.15 -2.89 -26.98
C VAL A 6 -0.32 -3.77 -25.82
N VAL A 7 -1.59 -3.67 -25.41
CA VAL A 7 -2.13 -4.47 -24.29
C VAL A 7 -2.45 -5.90 -24.74
N HIS A 8 -2.97 -6.09 -25.96
CA HIS A 8 -3.24 -7.41 -26.53
C HIS A 8 -1.98 -8.28 -26.64
N ARG A 9 -0.87 -7.73 -27.16
CA ARG A 9 0.42 -8.44 -27.30
C ARG A 9 0.98 -9.04 -25.99
N LYS A 10 0.65 -8.46 -24.82
CA LYS A 10 1.18 -8.91 -23.53
C LYS A 10 0.43 -10.09 -22.93
N LEU A 11 -0.86 -10.24 -23.24
CA LEU A 11 -1.65 -11.40 -22.81
C LEU A 11 -1.32 -12.60 -23.71
N GLU A 12 -1.27 -12.37 -25.03
CA GLU A 12 -0.85 -13.37 -26.02
C GLU A 12 0.50 -14.01 -25.68
N ARG A 13 1.48 -13.22 -25.21
CA ARG A 13 2.80 -13.75 -24.87
C ARG A 13 2.78 -14.65 -23.62
N ILE A 14 2.00 -14.30 -22.60
CA ILE A 14 1.85 -15.15 -21.41
C ILE A 14 1.21 -16.47 -21.83
N ASP A 15 0.18 -16.42 -22.67
CA ASP A 15 -0.52 -17.62 -23.16
C ASP A 15 0.41 -18.50 -24.01
N MET A 16 1.23 -17.90 -24.88
CA MET A 16 2.27 -18.62 -25.63
C MET A 16 3.29 -19.28 -24.69
N PHE A 17 3.72 -18.58 -23.65
CA PHE A 17 4.65 -19.14 -22.66
C PHE A 17 4.02 -20.32 -21.90
N ILE A 18 2.76 -20.20 -21.48
CA ILE A 18 2.01 -21.30 -20.85
C ILE A 18 1.88 -22.49 -21.80
N SER A 19 1.54 -22.24 -23.07
CA SER A 19 1.46 -23.29 -24.10
C SER A 19 2.78 -24.02 -24.29
N ARG A 20 3.91 -23.29 -24.30
CA ARG A 20 5.26 -23.90 -24.37
C ARG A 20 5.58 -24.74 -23.14
N LEU A 21 5.26 -24.25 -21.93
CA LEU A 21 5.45 -25.02 -20.70
C LEU A 21 4.60 -26.29 -20.66
N HIS A 22 3.36 -26.23 -21.16
CA HIS A 22 2.45 -27.39 -21.17
C HIS A 22 2.97 -28.55 -22.03
N LYS A 23 3.81 -28.27 -23.04
CA LYS A 23 4.42 -29.27 -23.92
C LYS A 23 5.64 -29.97 -23.32
N VAL A 24 6.15 -29.48 -22.20
CA VAL A 24 7.34 -30.01 -21.52
C VAL A 24 6.90 -30.86 -20.33
N LYS A 25 7.46 -32.06 -20.18
CA LYS A 25 7.12 -32.92 -19.04
C LYS A 25 7.57 -32.25 -17.74
N ARG A 26 6.79 -32.40 -16.66
CA ARG A 26 7.10 -31.79 -15.36
C ARG A 26 8.44 -32.25 -14.78
N SER A 27 8.92 -33.44 -15.13
CA SER A 27 10.23 -33.98 -14.72
C SER A 27 11.41 -33.36 -15.48
N GLU A 28 11.20 -32.65 -16.58
CA GLU A 28 12.26 -32.05 -17.40
C GLU A 28 12.65 -30.66 -16.87
N HIS A 29 13.23 -30.64 -15.67
CA HIS A 29 13.56 -29.41 -14.94
C HIS A 29 14.47 -28.46 -15.73
N GLU A 30 15.43 -28.97 -16.51
CA GLU A 30 16.34 -28.17 -17.33
C GLU A 30 15.60 -27.47 -18.48
N SER A 31 14.72 -28.18 -19.19
CA SER A 31 13.88 -27.62 -20.25
C SER A 31 12.97 -26.51 -19.70
N ILE A 32 12.33 -26.76 -18.55
CA ILE A 32 11.48 -25.76 -17.88
C ILE A 32 12.30 -24.54 -17.45
N TRP A 33 13.49 -24.75 -16.89
CA TRP A 33 14.41 -23.68 -16.50
C TRP A 33 14.86 -22.84 -17.69
N GLY A 34 15.27 -23.48 -18.78
CA GLY A 34 15.67 -22.82 -20.02
C GLY A 34 14.54 -21.96 -20.62
N LEU A 35 13.30 -22.46 -20.61
CA LEU A 35 12.12 -21.68 -21.02
C LEU A 35 11.91 -20.44 -20.13
N CYS A 36 12.04 -20.59 -18.80
CA CYS A 36 11.89 -19.47 -17.87
C CYS A 36 12.99 -18.43 -18.05
N LEU A 37 14.24 -18.85 -18.23
CA LEU A 37 15.37 -17.96 -18.47
C LEU A 37 15.24 -17.20 -19.79
N ALA A 38 14.87 -17.90 -20.86
CA ALA A 38 14.64 -17.27 -22.16
C ALA A 38 13.54 -16.19 -22.07
N GLU A 39 12.49 -16.46 -21.31
CA GLU A 39 11.41 -15.52 -21.10
C GLU A 39 11.84 -14.31 -20.25
N ILE A 40 12.57 -14.53 -19.15
CA ILE A 40 13.13 -13.44 -18.34
C ILE A 40 14.09 -12.58 -19.17
N LYS A 41 14.98 -13.21 -19.95
CA LYS A 41 15.91 -12.51 -20.85
C LYS A 41 15.15 -11.64 -21.84
N HIS A 42 14.11 -12.20 -22.48
CA HIS A 42 13.26 -11.44 -23.37
C HIS A 42 12.62 -10.24 -22.65
N LEU A 43 12.06 -10.42 -21.46
CA LEU A 43 11.47 -9.31 -20.70
C LEU A 43 12.50 -8.21 -20.36
N LYS A 44 13.79 -8.56 -20.22
CA LYS A 44 14.87 -7.61 -19.95
C LYS A 44 15.44 -6.93 -21.19
N THR A 45 15.28 -7.49 -22.37
CA THR A 45 15.92 -6.95 -23.59
C THR A 45 14.91 -6.49 -24.65
N ALA A 46 13.66 -6.94 -24.57
CA ALA A 46 12.68 -6.65 -25.59
C ALA A 46 12.31 -5.16 -25.62
N PRO A 47 12.17 -4.58 -26.82
CA PRO A 47 11.64 -3.24 -26.95
C PRO A 47 10.17 -3.22 -26.55
N TRP A 48 9.79 -2.23 -25.76
CA TRP A 48 8.40 -1.95 -25.44
C TRP A 48 8.12 -0.47 -25.59
N TYR A 49 6.93 -0.16 -26.08
CA TYR A 49 6.49 1.22 -26.30
C TYR A 49 5.67 1.69 -25.10
N ARG A 50 6.12 2.76 -24.46
CA ARG A 50 5.28 3.51 -23.54
C ARG A 50 4.19 4.22 -24.36
N HIS A 51 2.97 4.29 -23.82
CA HIS A 51 1.86 4.93 -24.53
C HIS A 51 2.22 6.39 -24.85
N GLY A 52 2.22 6.75 -26.14
CA GLY A 52 2.60 8.08 -26.62
C GLY A 52 4.10 8.31 -26.85
N ALA A 53 4.96 7.32 -26.62
CA ALA A 53 6.39 7.43 -26.94
C ALA A 53 6.64 7.17 -28.44
N ARG A 54 7.46 8.03 -29.06
CA ARG A 54 7.92 7.87 -30.46
C ARG A 54 9.03 6.81 -30.57
N GLU A 55 9.80 6.61 -29.51
CA GLU A 55 10.91 5.66 -29.48
C GLU A 55 10.63 4.49 -28.52
N PRO A 56 11.11 3.27 -28.85
CA PRO A 56 10.99 2.12 -27.97
C PRO A 56 11.92 2.28 -26.76
N SER A 57 11.41 1.95 -25.57
CA SER A 57 12.26 1.69 -24.41
C SER A 57 12.70 0.23 -24.44
N TYR A 58 13.95 -0.04 -24.10
CA TYR A 58 14.49 -1.40 -24.06
C TYR A 58 14.46 -1.95 -22.65
N GLY A 59 13.88 -3.14 -22.50
CA GLY A 59 13.87 -3.85 -21.23
C GLY A 59 12.92 -3.25 -20.19
N TYR A 60 12.31 -4.13 -19.40
CA TYR A 60 11.58 -3.66 -18.23
C TYR A 60 12.55 -3.21 -17.13
N SER A 61 12.25 -2.05 -16.51
CA SER A 61 12.86 -1.72 -15.22
C SER A 61 12.62 -2.85 -14.22
N THR A 62 13.52 -3.04 -13.26
CA THR A 62 13.46 -4.17 -12.33
C THR A 62 12.13 -4.25 -11.57
N THR A 63 11.57 -3.10 -11.18
CA THR A 63 10.22 -3.00 -10.58
C THR A 63 9.12 -3.47 -11.53
N THR A 64 9.20 -3.09 -12.81
CA THR A 64 8.24 -3.52 -13.82
C THR A 64 8.38 -5.01 -14.12
N LEU A 65 9.62 -5.52 -14.20
CA LEU A 65 9.91 -6.94 -14.38
C LEU A 65 9.28 -7.78 -13.27
N ARG A 66 9.41 -7.37 -11.99
CA ARG A 66 8.76 -8.05 -10.85
C ARG A 66 7.24 -8.12 -10.99
N SER A 67 6.61 -7.03 -11.42
CA SER A 67 5.17 -6.95 -11.65
C SER A 67 4.72 -7.88 -12.79
N VAL A 68 5.47 -7.88 -13.91
CA VAL A 68 5.19 -8.76 -15.04
C VAL A 68 5.39 -10.23 -14.65
N LEU A 69 6.50 -10.59 -14.00
CA LEU A 69 6.74 -11.95 -13.51
C LEU A 69 5.66 -12.43 -12.54
N THR A 70 5.09 -11.54 -11.72
CA THR A 70 3.94 -11.89 -10.88
C THR A 70 2.74 -12.36 -11.71
N ARG A 71 2.48 -11.73 -12.86
CA ARG A 71 1.42 -12.16 -13.80
C ARG A 71 1.72 -13.52 -14.41
N TYR A 72 2.96 -13.76 -14.85
CA TYR A 72 3.38 -15.07 -15.37
C TYR A 72 3.23 -16.17 -14.31
N ARG A 73 3.70 -15.93 -13.08
CA ARG A 73 3.55 -16.87 -11.96
C ARG A 73 2.09 -17.18 -11.66
N ASN A 74 1.22 -16.18 -11.70
CA ASN A 74 -0.21 -16.39 -11.49
C ASN A 74 -0.84 -17.19 -12.63
N ALA A 75 -0.49 -16.92 -13.89
CA ALA A 75 -0.93 -17.73 -15.02
C ALA A 75 -0.47 -19.19 -14.90
N VAL A 76 0.80 -19.43 -14.51
CA VAL A 76 1.30 -20.79 -14.23
C VAL A 76 0.49 -21.46 -13.13
N ARG A 77 0.19 -20.77 -12.03
CA ARG A 77 -0.63 -21.33 -10.95
C ARG A 77 -2.04 -21.71 -11.42
N THR A 78 -2.66 -20.83 -12.21
CA THR A 78 -4.02 -21.01 -12.72
C THR A 78 -4.09 -22.15 -13.73
N HIS A 79 -3.18 -22.21 -14.70
CA HIS A 79 -3.28 -23.14 -15.83
C HIS A 79 -2.50 -24.44 -15.64
N LEU A 80 -1.42 -24.44 -14.85
CA LEU A 80 -0.50 -25.57 -14.72
C LEU A 80 -0.37 -26.09 -13.29
N GLY A 81 -0.99 -25.42 -12.31
CA GLY A 81 -1.04 -25.83 -10.90
C GLY A 81 -0.06 -25.10 -9.99
N LYS A 82 -0.37 -25.10 -8.69
CA LYS A 82 0.38 -24.35 -7.65
C LYS A 82 1.78 -24.89 -7.36
N THR A 83 2.08 -26.13 -7.74
CA THR A 83 3.34 -26.84 -7.49
C THR A 83 4.21 -26.99 -8.75
N HIS A 84 3.86 -26.30 -9.85
CA HIS A 84 4.59 -26.44 -11.11
C HIS A 84 6.06 -25.96 -10.98
N PRO A 85 7.07 -26.72 -11.47
CA PRO A 85 8.49 -26.39 -11.29
C PRO A 85 8.91 -25.00 -11.79
N ALA A 86 8.26 -24.49 -12.84
CA ALA A 86 8.49 -23.14 -13.36
C ALA A 86 8.36 -22.04 -12.30
N LEU A 87 7.59 -22.26 -11.23
CA LEU A 87 7.44 -21.31 -10.12
C LEU A 87 8.73 -21.14 -9.30
N HIS A 88 9.70 -22.04 -9.38
CA HIS A 88 11.02 -21.86 -8.76
C HIS A 88 11.93 -20.94 -9.59
N TYR A 89 11.75 -20.93 -10.91
CA TYR A 89 12.61 -20.23 -11.86
C TYR A 89 12.08 -18.85 -12.28
N LEU A 90 10.75 -18.67 -12.29
CA LEU A 90 10.10 -17.39 -12.61
C LEU A 90 10.22 -16.39 -11.44
N LYS A 91 11.45 -15.91 -11.21
CA LYS A 91 11.80 -14.88 -10.23
C LYS A 91 12.92 -14.01 -10.79
N PRO A 92 13.02 -12.73 -10.38
CA PRO A 92 14.18 -11.91 -10.73
C PRO A 92 15.48 -12.53 -10.18
N SER A 93 16.62 -12.21 -10.79
CA SER A 93 17.92 -12.67 -10.27
C SER A 93 18.18 -12.10 -8.87
N HIS A 94 19.14 -12.68 -8.15
CA HIS A 94 19.55 -12.13 -6.84
C HIS A 94 20.01 -10.67 -6.98
N ALA A 95 20.86 -10.37 -7.97
CA ALA A 95 21.28 -9.01 -8.28
C ALA A 95 20.10 -8.05 -8.53
N ASP A 96 19.10 -8.45 -9.33
CA ASP A 96 17.90 -7.63 -9.56
C ASP A 96 17.14 -7.36 -8.26
N GLN A 97 17.03 -8.37 -7.40
CA GLN A 97 16.34 -8.24 -6.13
C GLN A 97 17.08 -7.27 -5.21
N ASP A 98 18.41 -7.35 -5.17
CA ASP A 98 19.25 -6.49 -4.35
C ASP A 98 19.23 -5.04 -4.84
N THR A 99 19.26 -4.78 -6.15
CA THR A 99 19.08 -3.43 -6.69
C THR A 99 17.75 -2.79 -6.25
N VAL A 100 16.64 -3.55 -6.29
CA VAL A 100 15.34 -3.03 -5.86
C VAL A 100 15.30 -2.80 -4.34
N LYS A 101 15.98 -3.63 -3.56
CA LYS A 101 16.06 -3.45 -2.10
C LYS A 101 16.85 -2.20 -1.74
N VAL A 102 18.00 -1.96 -2.39
CA VAL A 102 18.82 -0.77 -2.17
C VAL A 102 18.02 0.48 -2.50
N ALA A 103 17.44 0.57 -3.71
CA ALA A 103 16.62 1.73 -4.11
C ALA A 103 15.39 1.93 -3.20
N TYR A 104 14.77 0.86 -2.71
CA TYR A 104 13.68 0.97 -1.74
C TYR A 104 14.18 1.54 -0.40
N THR A 105 15.31 1.04 0.10
CA THR A 105 15.92 1.51 1.35
C THR A 105 16.32 2.98 1.25
N GLU A 106 16.98 3.39 0.18
CA GLU A 106 17.33 4.79 -0.11
C GLU A 106 16.08 5.67 -0.11
N SER A 107 15.00 5.23 -0.76
CA SER A 107 13.75 6.01 -0.79
C SER A 107 13.08 6.16 0.58
N ILE A 108 13.26 5.18 1.47
CA ILE A 108 12.80 5.28 2.86
C ILE A 108 13.69 6.28 3.59
N VAL A 109 15.01 6.13 3.54
CA VAL A 109 15.95 7.08 4.18
C VAL A 109 15.65 8.51 3.73
N GLU A 110 15.52 8.75 2.42
CA GLU A 110 15.19 10.07 1.87
C GLU A 110 13.87 10.62 2.41
N GLN A 111 12.83 9.79 2.52
CA GLN A 111 11.53 10.19 3.09
C GLN A 111 11.67 10.59 4.57
N HIS A 112 12.41 9.82 5.34
CA HIS A 112 12.59 10.05 6.77
C HIS A 112 13.48 11.26 7.07
N THR A 113 14.45 11.57 6.21
CA THR A 113 15.24 12.80 6.31
C THR A 113 14.45 14.03 5.86
N ASN A 114 13.44 13.87 5.00
CA ASN A 114 12.69 14.95 4.37
C ASN A 114 11.18 14.87 4.67
N LEU A 115 10.82 14.66 5.94
CA LEU A 115 9.42 14.68 6.36
C LEU A 115 8.75 15.99 5.93
N ARG A 116 7.50 15.88 5.49
CA ARG A 116 6.74 17.00 4.93
C ARG A 116 5.81 17.59 5.98
N PRO A 117 5.74 18.93 6.13
CA PRO A 117 4.76 19.51 7.04
C PRO A 117 3.34 19.25 6.52
N ILE A 118 2.42 18.92 7.44
CA ILE A 118 0.97 18.84 7.16
C ILE A 118 0.22 19.73 8.14
N ASP A 119 -0.77 20.47 7.64
CA ASP A 119 -1.73 21.20 8.46
C ASP A 119 -2.92 20.26 8.76
N PRO A 120 -3.07 19.75 9.99
CA PRO A 120 -4.16 18.84 10.33
C PRO A 120 -5.53 19.46 10.13
N ASP A 121 -5.70 20.72 10.54
CA ASP A 121 -6.99 21.39 10.56
C ASP A 121 -7.44 21.77 9.14
N ASP A 122 -6.54 22.29 8.31
CA ASP A 122 -6.85 22.59 6.90
C ASP A 122 -7.20 21.31 6.11
N LEU A 123 -6.42 20.23 6.28
CA LEU A 123 -6.71 18.96 5.61
C LEU A 123 -8.08 18.41 6.02
N VAL A 124 -8.38 18.41 7.32
CA VAL A 124 -9.67 17.93 7.82
C VAL A 124 -10.80 18.85 7.40
N ALA A 125 -10.63 20.18 7.42
CA ALA A 125 -11.64 21.14 6.97
C ALA A 125 -12.01 20.93 5.49
N ARG A 126 -11.02 20.74 4.61
CA ARG A 126 -11.24 20.43 3.19
C ARG A 126 -12.00 19.13 2.99
N ALA A 127 -11.62 18.09 3.75
CA ALA A 127 -12.35 16.82 3.71
C ALA A 127 -13.80 17.01 4.19
N LEU A 128 -14.02 17.71 5.31
CA LEU A 128 -15.34 17.99 5.85
C LEU A 128 -16.23 18.75 4.86
N ASN A 129 -15.68 19.71 4.11
CA ASN A 129 -16.43 20.42 3.06
C ASN A 129 -17.00 19.44 2.01
N VAL A 130 -16.21 18.46 1.58
CA VAL A 130 -16.66 17.43 0.63
C VAL A 130 -17.68 16.49 1.29
N LEU A 131 -17.42 16.01 2.52
CA LEU A 131 -18.31 15.08 3.22
C LEU A 131 -19.68 15.69 3.53
N ARG A 132 -19.74 16.98 3.91
CA ARG A 132 -21.00 17.70 4.16
C ARG A 132 -21.84 17.86 2.90
N ASN A 133 -21.19 17.96 1.74
CA ASN A 133 -21.82 18.09 0.44
C ASN A 133 -21.84 16.74 -0.32
N ALA A 134 -21.95 15.62 0.38
CA ALA A 134 -21.82 14.28 -0.24
C ALA A 134 -22.83 14.02 -1.37
N ASP A 135 -24.01 14.62 -1.32
CA ASP A 135 -25.06 14.39 -2.32
C ASP A 135 -24.74 15.01 -3.68
N SER A 136 -24.06 16.17 -3.69
CA SER A 136 -23.66 16.92 -4.88
C SER A 136 -22.18 16.74 -5.24
N SER A 137 -21.38 16.15 -4.36
CA SER A 137 -19.95 15.95 -4.58
C SER A 137 -19.65 14.94 -5.68
N ASN A 138 -18.60 15.21 -6.46
CA ASN A 138 -18.06 14.20 -7.35
C ASN A 138 -17.63 12.97 -6.51
N PRO A 139 -17.97 11.74 -6.90
CA PRO A 139 -17.70 10.62 -6.01
C PRO A 139 -16.20 10.30 -5.83
N PHE A 140 -15.33 10.68 -6.76
CA PHE A 140 -13.89 10.54 -6.56
C PHE A 140 -13.35 11.55 -5.55
N ALA A 141 -13.93 12.75 -5.52
CA ALA A 141 -13.69 13.72 -4.45
C ALA A 141 -14.16 13.15 -3.11
N LEU A 142 -15.36 12.57 -3.08
CA LEU A 142 -15.93 11.94 -1.89
C LEU A 142 -15.06 10.78 -1.38
N ALA A 143 -14.58 9.91 -2.28
CA ALA A 143 -13.65 8.84 -1.95
C ALA A 143 -12.31 9.39 -1.42
N ALA A 144 -11.75 10.45 -2.02
CA ALA A 144 -10.53 11.07 -1.52
C ALA A 144 -10.71 11.66 -0.10
N ALA A 145 -11.83 12.35 0.15
CA ALA A 145 -12.16 12.86 1.48
C ALA A 145 -12.35 11.75 2.52
N LEU A 146 -13.00 10.63 2.15
CA LEU A 146 -13.12 9.46 3.01
C LEU A 146 -11.76 8.81 3.32
N ILE A 147 -10.84 8.74 2.35
CA ILE A 147 -9.46 8.28 2.60
C ILE A 147 -8.77 9.20 3.61
N ALA A 148 -8.89 10.52 3.45
CA ALA A 148 -8.26 11.50 4.32
C ALA A 148 -8.70 11.37 5.79
N VAL A 149 -9.99 11.07 6.06
CA VAL A 149 -10.51 11.03 7.44
C VAL A 149 -10.54 9.63 8.08
N THR A 150 -10.33 8.56 7.30
CA THR A 150 -10.34 7.16 7.80
C THR A 150 -9.00 6.44 7.61
N GLY A 151 -8.11 7.01 6.80
CA GLY A 151 -6.86 6.40 6.39
C GLY A 151 -7.01 5.11 5.61
N ARG A 152 -8.20 4.71 5.14
CA ARG A 152 -8.37 3.45 4.38
C ARG A 152 -7.77 3.58 2.98
N ARG A 153 -7.37 2.46 2.38
CA ARG A 153 -6.86 2.44 0.99
C ARG A 153 -7.99 2.75 0.04
N ALA A 154 -7.69 3.36 -1.11
CA ALA A 154 -8.70 3.66 -2.13
C ALA A 154 -9.53 2.43 -2.54
N TYR A 155 -8.92 1.26 -2.67
CA TYR A 155 -9.63 0.01 -2.98
C TYR A 155 -10.54 -0.48 -1.84
N GLU A 156 -10.17 -0.20 -0.59
CA GLU A 156 -11.00 -0.51 0.58
C GLU A 156 -12.21 0.42 0.62
N ILE A 157 -12.00 1.73 0.41
CA ILE A 157 -13.09 2.70 0.34
C ILE A 157 -14.05 2.42 -0.81
N GLY A 158 -13.51 2.11 -1.99
CA GLY A 158 -14.29 1.95 -3.21
C GLY A 158 -14.97 0.59 -3.37
N CYS A 159 -14.31 -0.51 -2.98
CA CYS A 159 -14.74 -1.86 -3.39
C CYS A 159 -15.02 -2.79 -2.21
N ILE A 160 -14.04 -3.05 -1.34
CA ILE A 160 -14.13 -4.21 -0.43
C ILE A 160 -14.39 -3.87 1.04
N GLY A 161 -14.14 -2.63 1.44
CA GLY A 161 -14.23 -2.22 2.83
C GLY A 161 -15.67 -1.99 3.29
N THR A 162 -15.94 -2.19 4.57
CA THR A 162 -17.18 -1.73 5.20
C THR A 162 -16.89 -0.87 6.42
N LEU A 163 -17.78 0.06 6.73
CA LEU A 163 -17.73 0.90 7.92
C LEU A 163 -19.04 0.74 8.68
N ALA A 164 -18.94 0.56 9.99
CA ALA A 164 -20.07 0.44 10.88
C ALA A 164 -19.89 1.27 12.14
N LYS A 165 -21.01 1.68 12.75
CA LYS A 165 -21.00 2.24 14.10
C LYS A 165 -20.42 1.22 15.07
N ARG A 166 -19.66 1.70 16.05
CA ARG A 166 -19.23 0.88 17.18
C ARG A 166 -20.46 0.38 17.95
N ARG A 167 -20.53 -0.93 18.23
CA ARG A 167 -21.52 -1.49 19.17
C ARG A 167 -21.11 -1.14 20.61
N ARG A 168 -22.08 -0.95 21.51
CA ARG A 168 -21.80 -0.77 22.95
C ARG A 168 -21.08 -2.04 23.46
N GLY A 169 -19.89 -1.88 24.06
CA GLY A 169 -19.03 -3.00 24.49
C GLY A 169 -17.67 -2.54 25.03
N ARG A 170 -16.77 -3.49 25.34
CA ARG A 170 -15.41 -3.22 25.85
C ARG A 170 -14.66 -2.28 24.89
N ILE A 171 -14.30 -1.10 25.39
CA ILE A 171 -13.51 -0.09 24.70
C ILE A 171 -12.06 -0.60 24.65
N SER A 172 -11.47 -0.68 23.45
CA SER A 172 -10.02 -0.78 23.35
C SER A 172 -9.44 0.57 23.81
N LYS A 173 -9.05 0.67 25.09
CA LYS A 173 -8.45 1.89 25.67
C LYS A 173 -7.25 2.43 24.87
N LEU A 174 -6.67 1.58 24.02
CA LEU A 174 -5.49 1.88 23.22
C LEU A 174 -5.78 2.60 21.89
N LEU A 175 -7.06 2.67 21.46
CA LEU A 175 -7.42 3.17 20.12
C LEU A 175 -8.57 4.18 20.12
N THR A 176 -9.26 4.38 21.24
CA THR A 176 -10.43 5.25 21.30
C THR A 176 -10.02 6.66 21.69
N PRO A 177 -10.17 7.67 20.80
CA PRO A 177 -10.05 9.07 21.17
C PRO A 177 -10.96 9.39 22.36
N ALA A 178 -10.57 10.33 23.22
CA ALA A 178 -11.46 10.83 24.28
C ALA A 178 -12.79 11.36 23.72
N THR A 179 -12.78 11.85 22.47
CA THR A 179 -13.96 12.33 21.73
C THR A 179 -14.92 11.22 21.30
N GLY A 180 -14.51 9.95 21.36
CA GLY A 180 -15.33 8.82 20.90
C GLY A 180 -15.43 8.66 19.38
N ASN A 181 -14.69 9.47 18.60
CA ASN A 181 -14.70 9.48 17.13
C ASN A 181 -14.08 8.21 16.54
N THR A 182 -14.86 7.12 16.54
CA THR A 182 -14.42 5.79 16.13
C THR A 182 -15.47 5.10 15.27
N LEU A 183 -14.99 4.25 14.35
CA LEU A 183 -15.81 3.35 13.54
C LEU A 183 -15.21 1.95 13.57
N VAL A 184 -16.02 0.95 13.25
CA VAL A 184 -15.55 -0.42 12.99
C VAL A 184 -15.36 -0.58 11.49
N PHE A 185 -14.16 -0.98 11.08
CA PHE A 185 -13.81 -1.25 9.70
C PHE A 185 -13.61 -2.76 9.48
N SER A 186 -14.04 -3.26 8.32
CA SER A 186 -13.70 -4.60 7.83
C SER A 186 -13.34 -4.56 6.34
N GLY A 187 -12.77 -5.64 5.80
CA GLY A 187 -12.37 -5.72 4.39
C GLY A 187 -10.97 -5.15 4.13
N GLN A 188 -10.02 -5.43 5.03
CA GLN A 188 -8.62 -5.02 4.86
C GLN A 188 -8.01 -5.62 3.59
N ALA A 189 -7.44 -4.78 2.73
CA ALA A 189 -6.71 -5.26 1.54
C ALA A 189 -5.27 -5.68 1.90
N LYS A 190 -4.65 -6.46 1.00
CA LYS A 190 -3.22 -6.85 1.07
C LYS A 190 -2.84 -7.71 2.28
N THR A 191 -3.78 -8.43 2.89
CA THR A 191 -3.52 -9.35 4.02
C THR A 191 -2.76 -10.61 3.62
N ARG A 192 -2.83 -11.01 2.34
CA ARG A 192 -2.18 -12.23 1.77
C ARG A 192 -2.50 -13.52 2.54
N GLY A 193 -3.62 -13.57 3.28
CA GLY A 193 -3.97 -14.71 4.11
C GLY A 193 -3.03 -14.93 5.31
N ALA A 194 -2.26 -13.90 5.71
CA ALA A 194 -1.42 -13.99 6.90
C ALA A 194 -2.30 -14.02 8.15
N ASP A 195 -2.11 -15.02 9.01
CA ASP A 195 -2.82 -15.18 10.29
C ASP A 195 -2.67 -13.95 11.20
N THR A 196 -1.58 -13.20 11.03
CA THR A 196 -1.28 -12.01 11.81
C THR A 196 -1.91 -10.72 11.27
N ALA A 197 -2.46 -10.72 10.04
CA ALA A 197 -3.10 -9.54 9.49
C ALA A 197 -4.51 -9.37 10.08
N GLN A 198 -4.95 -8.13 10.31
CA GLN A 198 -6.32 -7.86 10.77
C GLN A 198 -7.33 -8.18 9.67
N THR A 199 -7.76 -9.44 9.63
CA THR A 199 -8.79 -9.97 8.73
C THR A 199 -10.18 -9.86 9.34
N THR A 200 -10.27 -9.84 10.67
CA THR A 200 -11.50 -9.56 11.42
C THR A 200 -11.80 -8.07 11.46
N PRO A 201 -13.07 -7.65 11.59
CA PRO A 201 -13.41 -6.25 11.80
C PRO A 201 -12.69 -5.66 13.02
N TYR A 202 -12.22 -4.42 12.92
CA TYR A 202 -11.48 -3.73 13.99
C TYR A 202 -11.85 -2.25 14.08
N GLU A 203 -11.62 -1.67 15.26
CA GLU A 203 -11.89 -0.26 15.52
C GLU A 203 -10.81 0.62 14.89
N ILE A 204 -11.22 1.69 14.23
CA ILE A 204 -10.36 2.74 13.70
C ILE A 204 -10.81 4.11 14.23
N PRO A 205 -9.88 5.01 14.56
CA PRO A 205 -10.22 6.40 14.81
C PRO A 205 -10.61 7.08 13.49
N VAL A 206 -11.48 8.09 13.57
CA VAL A 206 -11.81 8.95 12.43
C VAL A 206 -11.57 10.41 12.76
N LEU A 207 -11.15 11.17 11.75
CA LEU A 207 -10.82 12.61 11.91
C LEU A 207 -12.05 13.53 11.77
N ALA A 208 -13.25 12.95 11.66
CA ALA A 208 -14.51 13.65 11.46
C ALA A 208 -15.64 12.96 12.25
N ASP A 209 -16.78 13.63 12.38
CA ASP A 209 -17.99 13.05 12.98
C ASP A 209 -18.30 11.66 12.37
N PRO A 210 -18.37 10.58 13.18
CA PRO A 210 -18.63 9.24 12.67
C PRO A 210 -19.94 9.13 11.87
N GLY A 211 -20.97 9.89 12.25
CA GLY A 211 -22.24 9.92 11.54
C GLY A 211 -22.10 10.48 10.12
N LEU A 212 -21.38 11.59 9.96
CA LEU A 212 -21.05 12.20 8.68
C LEU A 212 -20.23 11.26 7.80
N VAL A 213 -19.21 10.60 8.36
CA VAL A 213 -18.38 9.62 7.64
C VAL A 213 -19.22 8.48 7.11
N LEU A 214 -20.10 7.90 7.93
CA LEU A 214 -20.98 6.80 7.52
C LEU A 214 -21.95 7.21 6.40
N ARG A 215 -22.61 8.37 6.54
CA ARG A 215 -23.51 8.89 5.49
C ARG A 215 -22.78 9.11 4.17
N ALA A 216 -21.62 9.74 4.21
CA ALA A 216 -20.78 9.96 3.02
C ALA A 216 -20.31 8.64 2.39
N PHE A 217 -19.95 7.66 3.22
CA PHE A 217 -19.55 6.33 2.76
C PHE A 217 -20.71 5.59 2.07
N GLU A 218 -21.90 5.58 2.68
CA GLU A 218 -23.11 5.01 2.08
C GLU A 218 -23.47 5.71 0.76
N ARG A 219 -23.38 7.04 0.72
CA ARG A 219 -23.62 7.83 -0.50
C ARG A 219 -22.63 7.46 -1.60
N LEU A 220 -21.33 7.36 -1.29
CA LEU A 220 -20.32 6.90 -2.24
C LEU A 220 -20.67 5.51 -2.79
N ARG A 221 -21.04 4.58 -1.91
CA ARG A 221 -21.37 3.20 -2.30
C ARG A 221 -22.61 3.12 -3.19
N LYS A 222 -23.63 3.93 -2.92
CA LYS A 222 -24.83 4.05 -3.78
C LYS A 222 -24.51 4.70 -5.13
N ALA A 223 -23.75 5.79 -5.13
CA ALA A 223 -23.49 6.60 -6.32
C ALA A 223 -22.55 5.92 -7.31
N TYR A 224 -21.62 5.09 -6.80
CA TYR A 224 -20.59 4.54 -7.66
C TYR A 224 -20.82 3.10 -8.07
N SER A 225 -21.59 2.30 -7.32
CA SER A 225 -21.65 0.83 -7.44
C SER A 225 -20.39 0.33 -8.13
N LEU A 226 -19.22 0.64 -7.53
CA LEU A 226 -17.91 0.31 -8.07
C LEU A 226 -17.89 -1.21 -8.04
N GLU A 227 -18.33 -1.82 -9.14
CA GLU A 227 -18.75 -3.21 -9.25
C GLU A 227 -18.16 -4.06 -8.12
N ALA A 228 -19.03 -4.56 -7.24
CA ALA A 228 -18.62 -5.67 -6.40
C ALA A 228 -18.01 -6.71 -7.37
N ASP A 229 -16.74 -7.07 -7.14
CA ASP A 229 -15.91 -7.95 -7.98
C ASP A 229 -14.98 -7.33 -9.03
N ILE A 230 -14.82 -6.00 -9.15
CA ILE A 230 -13.65 -5.49 -9.90
C ILE A 230 -12.35 -5.79 -9.15
N GLY A 231 -11.49 -6.59 -9.79
CA GLY A 231 -10.17 -6.91 -9.27
C GLY A 231 -9.31 -5.66 -9.06
N TYR A 232 -8.45 -5.69 -8.05
CA TYR A 232 -7.55 -4.58 -7.65
C TYR A 232 -6.83 -3.89 -8.82
N ILE A 233 -6.42 -4.63 -9.85
CA ILE A 233 -5.74 -4.08 -11.03
C ILE A 233 -6.67 -3.19 -11.86
N ALA A 234 -7.90 -3.64 -12.11
CA ALA A 234 -8.89 -2.87 -12.87
C ALA A 234 -9.26 -1.59 -12.13
N PHE A 235 -9.51 -1.70 -10.82
CA PHE A 235 -9.78 -0.56 -9.96
C PHE A 235 -8.69 0.51 -10.04
N ASN A 236 -7.42 0.14 -9.89
CA ASN A 236 -6.33 1.12 -9.89
C ASN A 236 -6.13 1.80 -11.24
N ARG A 237 -6.41 1.12 -12.35
CA ARG A 237 -6.30 1.71 -13.70
C ARG A 237 -7.41 2.70 -13.99
N GLY A 238 -8.62 2.47 -13.47
CA GLY A 238 -9.76 3.37 -13.61
C GLY A 238 -9.91 4.30 -12.41
N ALA A 239 -10.74 3.87 -11.45
CA ALA A 239 -11.14 4.68 -10.30
C ALA A 239 -9.95 5.16 -9.45
N GLY A 240 -8.98 4.32 -9.14
CA GLY A 240 -7.83 4.68 -8.30
C GLY A 240 -7.01 5.86 -8.85
N LYS A 241 -6.86 5.95 -10.18
CA LYS A 241 -6.19 7.08 -10.85
C LYS A 241 -7.00 8.37 -10.66
N ARG A 242 -8.31 8.33 -10.90
CA ARG A 242 -9.20 9.48 -10.75
C ARG A 242 -9.28 9.95 -9.29
N ILE A 243 -9.36 9.04 -8.33
CA ILE A 243 -9.27 9.38 -6.89
C ILE A 243 -7.98 10.13 -6.59
N SER A 244 -6.84 9.66 -7.14
CA SER A 244 -5.55 10.33 -6.94
C SER A 244 -5.48 11.71 -7.58
N GLU A 245 -6.12 11.91 -8.74
CA GLU A 245 -6.24 13.23 -9.39
C GLU A 245 -7.07 14.19 -8.54
N TYR A 246 -8.22 13.75 -8.02
CA TYR A 246 -9.03 14.55 -7.11
C TYR A 246 -8.33 14.82 -5.79
N SER A 247 -7.59 13.84 -5.24
CA SER A 247 -6.77 14.04 -4.03
C SER A 247 -5.80 15.22 -4.23
N ARG A 248 -5.08 15.24 -5.37
CA ARG A 248 -4.12 16.31 -5.67
C ARG A 248 -4.78 17.67 -5.84
N ARG A 249 -6.01 17.71 -6.37
CA ARG A 249 -6.74 18.98 -6.58
C ARG A 249 -7.31 19.53 -5.28
N LEU A 250 -7.95 18.68 -4.48
CA LEU A 250 -8.63 19.08 -3.26
C LEU A 250 -7.65 19.46 -2.15
N PHE A 251 -6.60 18.66 -2.01
CA PHE A 251 -5.59 18.79 -0.96
C PHE A 251 -4.26 19.31 -1.51
N ALA A 252 -4.32 20.08 -2.61
CA ALA A 252 -3.21 20.94 -2.99
C ALA A 252 -3.09 22.06 -1.95
N ASP A 253 -1.87 22.27 -1.48
CA ASP A 253 -1.52 23.47 -0.72
C ASP A 253 -1.33 24.64 -1.71
N ALA A 254 -1.59 25.86 -1.25
CA ALA A 254 -1.21 27.09 -1.94
C ALA A 254 0.31 27.34 -1.90
N SER A 255 1.04 26.67 -1.00
CA SER A 255 2.50 26.77 -0.93
C SER A 255 3.17 26.15 -2.16
N PRO A 256 4.01 26.89 -2.90
CA PRO A 256 4.72 26.38 -4.08
C PRO A 256 5.73 25.27 -3.75
N PHE A 257 6.02 25.07 -2.46
CA PHE A 257 6.99 24.08 -1.99
C PHE A 257 6.35 22.74 -1.59
N ARG A 258 5.01 22.63 -1.55
CA ARG A 258 4.35 21.38 -1.19
C ARG A 258 3.86 20.61 -2.42
N LYS A 259 4.39 19.40 -2.57
CA LYS A 259 3.93 18.42 -3.56
C LYS A 259 2.43 18.11 -3.34
N PRO A 260 1.59 18.13 -4.38
CA PRO A 260 0.18 17.76 -4.25
C PRO A 260 -0.02 16.35 -3.68
N LEU A 261 -0.98 16.17 -2.78
CA LEU A 261 -1.22 14.91 -2.09
C LEU A 261 -1.98 13.92 -2.98
N ASN A 262 -1.42 12.73 -3.19
CA ASN A 262 -2.14 11.63 -3.82
C ASN A 262 -2.86 10.76 -2.77
N ALA A 263 -3.65 9.77 -3.20
CA ALA A 263 -4.43 8.92 -2.29
C ALA A 263 -3.58 8.13 -1.26
N LYS A 264 -2.35 7.74 -1.60
CA LYS A 264 -1.42 7.12 -0.65
C LYS A 264 -0.96 8.14 0.39
N ASP A 265 -0.68 9.37 -0.04
CA ASP A 265 -0.24 10.45 0.84
C ASP A 265 -1.33 10.81 1.84
N LEU A 266 -2.61 10.85 1.43
CA LEU A 266 -3.73 11.08 2.34
C LEU A 266 -3.81 10.03 3.46
N ARG A 267 -3.47 8.77 3.18
CA ARG A 267 -3.41 7.72 4.21
C ARG A 267 -2.24 7.92 5.18
N ALA A 268 -1.10 8.40 4.71
CA ALA A 268 0.05 8.73 5.57
C ALA A 268 -0.23 9.99 6.41
N ALA A 269 -0.86 11.01 5.82
CA ALA A 269 -1.32 12.21 6.52
C ALA A 269 -2.33 11.85 7.62
N TYR A 270 -3.32 11.00 7.32
CA TYR A 270 -4.24 10.47 8.33
C TYR A 270 -3.49 9.82 9.51
N ALA A 271 -2.50 8.96 9.23
CA ALA A 271 -1.79 8.26 10.29
C ALA A 271 -1.03 9.22 11.22
N THR A 272 -0.44 10.25 10.62
CA THR A 272 0.26 11.34 11.33
C THR A 272 -0.72 12.14 12.21
N ILE A 273 -1.85 12.56 11.65
CA ILE A 273 -2.86 13.35 12.37
C ILE A 273 -3.52 12.53 13.48
N ALA A 274 -3.92 11.29 13.18
CA ALA A 274 -4.54 10.41 14.16
C ALA A 274 -3.60 10.11 15.33
N PHE A 275 -2.30 9.92 15.08
CA PHE A 275 -1.32 9.77 16.15
C PHE A 275 -1.26 11.04 17.00
N SER A 276 -1.06 12.20 16.37
CA SER A 276 -0.95 13.48 17.06
C SER A 276 -2.18 13.83 17.91
N TRP A 277 -3.38 13.49 17.44
CA TRP A 277 -4.63 13.85 18.12
C TRP A 277 -5.07 12.81 19.16
N TYR A 278 -4.79 11.53 18.93
CA TYR A 278 -5.48 10.46 19.63
C TYR A 278 -4.58 9.37 20.22
N ALA A 279 -3.27 9.36 19.91
CA ALA A 279 -2.40 8.33 20.48
C ALA A 279 -2.24 8.52 21.99
N PRO A 280 -2.41 7.45 22.79
CA PRO A 280 -2.02 7.47 24.18
C PRO A 280 -0.52 7.75 24.33
N LYS A 281 -0.11 8.50 25.36
CA LYS A 281 1.29 8.88 25.60
C LYS A 281 2.24 7.69 25.79
N ASP A 282 1.71 6.56 26.23
CA ASP A 282 2.40 5.30 26.49
C ASP A 282 2.47 4.38 25.26
N VAL A 283 1.87 4.76 24.13
CA VAL A 283 1.89 3.96 22.90
C VAL A 283 2.86 4.57 21.89
N SER A 284 3.83 3.78 21.43
CA SER A 284 4.77 4.24 20.41
C SER A 284 4.09 4.48 19.05
N LEU A 285 4.63 5.44 18.27
CA LEU A 285 4.14 5.80 16.94
C LEU A 285 3.94 4.57 16.04
N ASN A 286 4.93 3.68 16.00
CA ASN A 286 4.88 2.49 15.15
C ASN A 286 3.75 1.54 15.52
N VAL A 287 3.56 1.27 16.82
CA VAL A 287 2.48 0.40 17.32
C VAL A 287 1.12 1.03 17.03
N TYR A 288 0.98 2.33 17.26
CA TYR A 288 -0.26 3.05 16.97
C TYR A 288 -0.62 2.99 15.48
N VAL A 289 0.32 3.37 14.61
CA VAL A 289 0.14 3.39 13.15
C VAL A 289 -0.14 1.99 12.61
N ALA A 290 0.60 0.96 13.06
CA ALA A 290 0.36 -0.42 12.64
C ALA A 290 -1.07 -0.88 12.95
N ARG A 291 -1.57 -0.56 14.15
CA ARG A 291 -2.92 -0.92 14.59
C ARG A 291 -4.00 -0.22 13.78
N ILE A 292 -3.97 1.11 13.68
CA ILE A 292 -5.02 1.84 12.97
C ILE A 292 -5.01 1.52 11.48
N LEU A 293 -3.85 1.20 10.89
CA LEU A 293 -3.72 0.86 9.46
C LEU A 293 -3.99 -0.62 9.16
N GLY A 294 -4.24 -1.45 10.16
CA GLY A 294 -4.54 -2.88 10.00
C GLY A 294 -3.34 -3.70 9.52
N HIS A 295 -2.14 -3.34 9.96
CA HIS A 295 -0.96 -4.19 9.84
C HIS A 295 -0.95 -5.25 10.94
N SER A 296 -0.09 -6.25 10.78
CA SER A 296 0.20 -7.17 11.89
C SER A 296 0.80 -6.39 13.06
N HIS A 297 0.50 -6.83 14.29
CA HIS A 297 1.06 -6.25 15.51
C HIS A 297 2.59 -6.38 15.58
N LEU A 298 3.20 -7.28 14.79
CA LEU A 298 4.64 -7.44 14.63
C LEU A 298 5.18 -6.75 13.36
N ASP A 299 4.33 -6.14 12.55
CA ASP A 299 4.72 -5.50 11.28
C ASP A 299 4.99 -4.00 11.46
N VAL A 300 5.96 -3.73 12.34
CA VAL A 300 6.54 -2.40 12.57
C VAL A 300 7.26 -1.89 11.32
N LYS A 301 7.72 -2.78 10.44
CA LYS A 301 8.35 -2.39 9.17
C LYS A 301 7.38 -1.61 8.27
N THR A 302 6.15 -2.07 8.16
CA THR A 302 5.19 -1.45 7.23
C THR A 302 4.67 -0.12 7.78
N SER A 303 4.63 0.10 9.10
CA SER A 303 4.23 1.40 9.68
C SER A 303 5.20 2.54 9.29
N ILE A 304 6.50 2.25 9.22
CA ILE A 304 7.56 3.20 8.82
C ILE A 304 7.25 3.84 7.46
N SER A 305 6.77 3.05 6.49
CA SER A 305 6.46 3.53 5.14
C SER A 305 5.29 4.54 5.05
N TYR A 306 4.63 4.81 6.18
CA TYR A 306 3.56 5.80 6.32
C TYR A 306 3.99 7.05 7.10
N ILE A 307 5.24 7.12 7.56
CA ILE A 307 5.79 8.30 8.23
C ILE A 307 6.43 9.20 7.16
N ASP A 308 5.58 9.98 6.49
CA ASP A 308 5.98 10.95 5.44
C ASP A 308 5.73 12.40 5.86
N PHE A 309 5.00 12.59 6.97
CA PHE A 309 4.53 13.90 7.42
C PHE A 309 4.85 14.19 8.89
N TYR A 310 4.85 15.46 9.25
CA TYR A 310 4.78 15.94 10.63
C TYR A 310 3.75 17.08 10.74
N PRO A 311 3.00 17.22 11.85
CA PRO A 311 2.08 18.35 12.03
C PRO A 311 2.86 19.68 12.10
N ILE A 312 2.40 20.72 11.39
CA ILE A 312 3.00 22.06 11.45
C ILE A 312 3.13 22.51 12.91
N GLY A 313 4.28 23.07 13.28
CA GLY A 313 4.58 23.48 14.66
C GLY A 313 5.14 22.36 15.55
N HIS A 314 4.96 21.09 15.19
CA HIS A 314 5.29 19.95 16.05
C HIS A 314 6.43 19.07 15.50
N LYS A 315 7.29 19.60 14.60
CA LYS A 315 8.36 18.80 13.96
C LYS A 315 9.25 18.11 14.99
N HIS A 316 9.72 18.84 16.00
CA HIS A 316 10.70 18.33 16.96
C HIS A 316 10.12 17.21 17.84
N GLU A 317 8.91 17.42 18.38
CA GLU A 317 8.19 16.42 19.18
C GLU A 317 7.92 15.16 18.35
N PHE A 318 7.41 15.33 17.13
CA PHE A 318 7.10 14.23 16.24
C PHE A 318 8.35 13.40 15.86
N VAL A 319 9.46 14.07 15.53
CA VAL A 319 10.74 13.39 15.24
C VAL A 319 11.27 12.67 16.48
N THR A 320 11.10 13.24 17.67
CA THR A 320 11.51 12.60 18.93
C THR A 320 10.72 11.31 19.19
N ASP A 321 9.40 11.35 19.01
CA ASP A 321 8.53 10.18 19.14
C ASP A 321 8.83 9.12 18.09
N TYR A 322 9.10 9.54 16.85
CA TYR A 322 9.53 8.66 15.78
C TYR A 322 10.86 7.97 16.11
N ASN A 323 11.88 8.73 16.50
CA ASN A 323 13.21 8.18 16.84
C ASN A 323 13.14 7.20 18.02
N ARG A 324 12.31 7.50 19.02
CA ARG A 324 12.03 6.56 20.12
C ARG A 324 11.39 5.27 19.59
N ALA A 325 10.31 5.38 18.82
CA ALA A 325 9.63 4.21 18.26
C ALA A 325 10.51 3.38 17.31
N ALA A 326 11.44 4.01 16.60
CA ALA A 326 12.41 3.34 15.75
C ALA A 326 13.45 2.55 16.57
N ARG A 327 13.95 3.11 17.68
CA ARG A 327 14.86 2.40 18.61
C ARG A 327 14.20 1.21 19.29
N ASP A 328 12.95 1.37 19.72
CA ASP A 328 12.17 0.27 20.30
C ASP A 328 12.00 -0.88 19.29
N ALA A 329 11.66 -0.53 18.05
CA ALA A 329 11.53 -1.51 16.95
C ALA A 329 12.85 -2.23 16.65
N VAL A 330 13.98 -1.53 16.66
CA VAL A 330 15.31 -2.15 16.50
C VAL A 330 15.57 -3.17 17.61
N THR A 331 15.20 -2.84 18.85
CA THR A 331 15.38 -3.73 20.00
C THR A 331 14.54 -5.00 19.88
N GLU A 332 13.26 -4.86 19.54
CA GLU A 332 12.35 -5.98 19.32
C GLU A 332 12.80 -6.89 18.17
N LEU A 333 13.20 -6.30 17.04
CA LEU A 333 13.70 -7.04 15.89
C LEU A 333 15.01 -7.77 16.21
N HIS A 334 15.90 -7.17 17.01
CA HIS A 334 17.10 -7.86 17.49
C HIS A 334 16.75 -9.08 18.33
N ALA A 335 15.79 -8.95 19.25
CA ALA A 335 15.33 -10.07 20.07
C ALA A 335 14.68 -11.17 19.23
N GLU A 336 13.91 -10.82 18.18
CA GLU A 336 13.37 -11.79 17.23
C GLU A 336 14.49 -12.47 16.42
N ALA A 337 15.48 -11.73 15.93
CA ALA A 337 16.59 -12.27 15.14
C ALA A 337 17.43 -13.29 15.91
N ILE A 338 17.64 -13.07 17.21
CA ILE A 338 18.33 -14.02 18.11
C ILE A 338 17.55 -15.33 18.24
N ARG A 339 16.21 -15.25 18.31
CA ARG A 339 15.34 -16.42 18.46
C ARG A 339 15.01 -17.13 17.13
N GLU A 340 15.24 -16.47 16.00
CA GLU A 340 14.91 -17.01 14.69
C GLU A 340 15.95 -18.06 14.26
N HIS A 341 15.50 -19.27 13.93
CA HIS A 341 16.36 -20.39 13.55
C HIS A 341 16.55 -20.48 12.03
N ASP A 342 15.64 -19.92 11.24
CA ASP A 342 15.78 -19.88 9.78
C ASP A 342 16.78 -18.79 9.36
N ALA A 343 17.90 -19.19 8.74
CA ALA A 343 18.97 -18.27 8.35
C ALA A 343 18.50 -17.20 7.35
N HIS A 344 17.56 -17.53 6.46
CA HIS A 344 17.03 -16.55 5.53
C HIS A 344 16.19 -15.50 6.28
N ARG A 345 15.32 -15.93 7.19
CA ARG A 345 14.47 -15.03 7.96
C ARG A 345 15.27 -14.18 8.93
N ARG A 346 16.32 -14.73 9.55
CA ARG A 346 17.28 -13.97 10.36
C ARG A 346 17.97 -12.87 9.53
N ALA A 347 18.49 -13.19 8.35
CA ALA A 347 19.08 -12.19 7.47
C ALA A 347 18.08 -11.07 7.07
N GLN A 348 16.80 -11.42 6.87
CA GLN A 348 15.75 -10.42 6.63
C GLN A 348 15.48 -9.53 7.85
N LEU A 349 15.63 -10.04 9.08
CA LEU A 349 15.48 -9.26 10.31
C LEU A 349 16.67 -8.32 10.52
N GLU A 350 17.90 -8.80 10.30
CA GLU A 350 19.13 -8.01 10.35
C GLU A 350 19.12 -6.87 9.32
N GLU A 351 18.66 -7.12 8.10
CA GLU A 351 18.47 -6.10 7.07
C GLU A 351 17.49 -5.01 7.56
N ARG A 352 16.39 -5.39 8.23
CA ARG A 352 15.41 -4.43 8.76
C ARG A 352 16.00 -3.57 9.87
N ILE A 353 16.80 -4.17 10.75
CA ILE A 353 17.52 -3.47 11.81
C ILE A 353 18.45 -2.41 11.21
N ALA A 354 19.20 -2.77 10.16
CA ALA A 354 20.10 -1.84 9.49
C ALA A 354 19.36 -0.63 8.90
N ILE A 355 18.23 -0.85 8.21
CA ILE A 355 17.39 0.22 7.66
C ILE A 355 16.88 1.15 8.76
N LEU A 356 16.38 0.60 9.86
CA LEU A 356 15.87 1.41 10.96
C LEU A 356 16.98 2.24 11.63
N ARG A 357 18.17 1.65 11.79
CA ARG A 357 19.34 2.38 12.32
C ARG A 357 19.78 3.52 11.42
N SER A 358 19.65 3.39 10.10
CA SER A 358 20.01 4.48 9.18
C SER A 358 18.98 5.61 9.14
N THR A 359 17.82 5.45 9.77
CA THR A 359 16.77 6.48 9.86
C THR A 359 16.71 7.22 11.19
N ILE A 360 17.47 6.76 12.19
CA ILE A 360 17.63 7.37 13.53
C ILE A 360 18.90 8.23 13.50
#